data_AF-A0A1I7TND1-F1
#
_entry.id   AF-A0A1I7TND1-F1
#
_cell.length_a   1.000
_cell.length_b   1.000
_cell.length_c   1.000
_cell.angle_alpha   90.00
_cell.angle_beta   90.00
_cell.angle_gamma   90.00
#
_symmetry.space_group_name_H-M   'P 1'
#
loop_
_entity.id
_entity.type
_entity.pdbx_description
1 polymer ?
#
loop_
_entity_poly.entity_id
_entity_poly.type
_entity_poly.pdbx_seq_one_letter_code
_entity_poly.pdbx_strand_id
1 'polypeptide(L)'
;MHNVPWAALIVSGCMIVYVVFLGIASYSPSFVPEKSYGIYHAIIGNMPEKYQKMVSNTSNDPWEHCELPKYDVWDEQIIPYVNPDRNPLKDCDRTFKPLTELKNSSWSIVSNNKNLECRARCHWRKTDRSNKIGDWIRTPGPIDCEFVEAACSENKQDVYGYLHSQVIPKPAIKKPTIETSGLMQFDVFVILLDSLSYSQGKRSLPRTLSYFTNHMDGVIFPYVNKIGENSRPNGVPIWFGKSLEKVDKSLFGEKVVPPDWSYKYFCKTFKDNETSLFSEFHDYGYRYQSARSFTETEPSPIPGEKGHSYIRKQPATPRSCKNMPVPLEYCICQFKKTKLPAKTKIAKLIGKALASAVNTQIEEGNFTGSCIKMEWEKTLSLLMYDHKFEGATLYTVTAEMKEPSRAQFKGNVKVVGDEITVLGMVERSNKYGKTAECVRSEYHRPYCYCRDQQIGS
;
A
#
# COMPACT_ATOMS: atom_id res chain seq x y z
N MET A 1 7.69 -59.93 49.07
CA MET A 1 7.09 -59.38 47.83
C MET A 1 6.43 -58.06 48.19
N HIS A 2 7.08 -56.93 47.89
CA HIS A 2 6.51 -55.62 48.17
C HIS A 2 5.51 -55.26 47.05
N ASN A 3 4.23 -55.17 47.41
CA ASN A 3 3.17 -54.69 46.53
C ASN A 3 3.38 -53.20 46.25
N VAL A 4 3.91 -52.88 45.07
CA VAL A 4 3.90 -51.50 44.56
C VAL A 4 2.45 -51.10 44.34
N PRO A 5 1.95 -50.00 44.93
CA PRO A 5 0.57 -49.57 44.75
C PRO A 5 0.32 -49.28 43.27
N TRP A 6 -0.73 -49.87 42.70
CA TRP A 6 -1.12 -49.67 41.29
C TRP A 6 -1.28 -48.19 40.93
N ALA A 7 -1.72 -47.35 41.87
CA ALA A 7 -1.81 -45.91 41.68
C ALA A 7 -0.45 -45.26 41.39
N ALA A 8 0.64 -45.72 42.03
CA ALA A 8 1.98 -45.19 41.80
C ALA A 8 2.52 -45.54 40.41
N LEU A 9 2.17 -46.73 39.89
CA LEU A 9 2.51 -47.14 38.52
C LEU A 9 1.73 -46.32 37.48
N ILE A 10 0.44 -46.04 37.73
CA ILE A 10 -0.39 -45.23 36.83
C ILE A 10 0.11 -43.78 36.79
N VAL A 11 0.38 -43.16 37.94
CA VAL A 11 0.87 -41.78 38.00
C VAL A 11 2.24 -41.65 37.35
N SER A 12 3.13 -42.63 37.57
CA SER A 12 4.45 -42.65 36.92
C SER A 12 4.33 -42.84 35.42
N GLY A 13 3.44 -43.72 34.95
CA GLY A 13 3.14 -43.90 33.52
C GLY A 13 2.60 -42.63 32.87
N CYS A 14 1.64 -41.94 33.50
CA CYS A 14 1.09 -40.68 33.01
C CYS A 14 2.13 -39.55 32.98
N MET A 15 3.00 -39.46 34.00
CA MET A 15 4.09 -38.48 34.01
C MET A 15 5.12 -38.76 32.91
N ILE A 16 5.48 -40.02 32.67
CA ILE A 16 6.38 -40.39 31.57
C ILE A 16 5.75 -40.02 30.22
N VAL A 17 4.47 -40.34 30.00
CA VAL A 17 3.75 -39.97 28.77
C VAL A 17 3.67 -38.45 28.62
N TYR A 18 3.37 -37.72 29.68
CA TYR A 18 3.32 -36.25 29.66
C TYR A 18 4.69 -35.61 29.35
N VAL A 19 5.78 -36.12 29.95
CA VAL A 19 7.14 -35.64 29.67
C VAL A 19 7.58 -36.01 28.25
N VAL A 20 7.17 -37.16 27.72
CA VAL A 20 7.39 -37.54 26.31
C VAL A 20 6.62 -36.61 25.38
N PHE A 21 5.35 -36.30 25.65
CA PHE A 21 4.56 -35.34 24.86
C PHE A 21 5.10 -33.92 24.96
N LEU A 22 5.53 -33.47 26.15
CA LEU A 22 6.22 -32.19 26.33
C LEU A 22 7.55 -32.17 25.58
N GLY A 23 8.32 -33.26 25.61
CA GLY A 23 9.56 -33.43 24.86
C GLY A 23 9.31 -33.34 23.36
N ILE A 24 8.29 -34.03 22.83
CA ILE A 24 7.90 -33.96 21.42
C ILE A 24 7.39 -32.56 21.06
N ALA A 25 6.57 -31.92 21.90
CA ALA A 25 6.07 -30.56 21.68
C ALA A 25 7.19 -29.51 21.74
N SER A 26 8.18 -29.68 22.62
CA SER A 26 9.34 -28.78 22.72
C SER A 26 10.43 -29.07 21.67
N TYR A 27 10.50 -30.28 21.10
CA TYR A 27 11.28 -30.59 19.88
C TYR A 27 10.57 -30.24 18.57
N SER A 28 9.26 -29.95 18.61
CA SER A 28 8.46 -29.62 17.42
C SER A 28 8.68 -28.24 16.78
N PRO A 29 9.70 -27.42 17.12
CA PRO A 29 10.15 -26.36 16.21
C PRO A 29 11.21 -26.81 15.19
N SER A 30 11.80 -28.00 15.31
CA SER A 30 13.06 -28.32 14.59
C SER A 30 12.90 -29.12 13.30
N PHE A 31 11.68 -29.54 12.95
CA PHE A 31 11.39 -30.24 11.68
C PHE A 31 10.45 -29.44 10.77
N VAL A 32 10.61 -28.11 10.74
CA VAL A 32 10.24 -27.37 9.52
C VAL A 32 11.50 -27.35 8.67
N PRO A 33 11.57 -28.09 7.55
CA PRO A 33 12.71 -27.98 6.67
C PRO A 33 12.84 -26.51 6.27
N GLU A 34 14.03 -25.94 6.41
CA GLU A 34 14.36 -24.58 5.96
C GLU A 34 14.10 -24.40 4.44
N LYS A 35 13.85 -25.52 3.73
CA LYS A 35 13.48 -25.62 2.31
C LYS A 35 12.18 -26.41 2.05
N SER A 36 11.24 -26.44 3.00
CA SER A 36 9.90 -26.93 2.72
C SER A 36 9.08 -25.78 2.14
N TYR A 37 9.04 -25.71 0.80
CA TYR A 37 7.85 -25.18 0.13
C TYR A 37 6.71 -26.15 0.39
N GLY A 38 6.20 -26.13 1.62
CA GLY A 38 4.86 -26.61 1.86
C GLY A 38 3.99 -25.79 0.93
N ILE A 39 3.26 -26.47 0.04
CA ILE A 39 2.04 -25.93 -0.52
C ILE A 39 1.20 -25.58 0.72
N TYR A 40 1.29 -24.33 1.16
CA TYR A 40 0.35 -23.78 2.10
C TYR A 40 -0.94 -23.74 1.31
N HIS A 41 -1.72 -24.81 1.40
CA HIS A 41 -3.14 -24.72 1.17
C HIS A 41 -3.60 -23.61 2.11
N ALA A 42 -3.99 -22.48 1.53
CA ALA A 42 -4.63 -21.46 2.30
C ALA A 42 -5.82 -22.15 2.97
N ILE A 43 -5.75 -22.32 4.30
CA ILE A 43 -6.93 -22.57 5.10
C ILE A 43 -7.65 -21.24 5.10
N ILE A 44 -8.25 -20.93 3.95
CA ILE A 44 -9.33 -19.98 3.85
C ILE A 44 -10.40 -20.66 4.69
N GLY A 45 -10.76 -20.07 5.83
CA GLY A 45 -12.11 -20.24 6.31
C GLY A 45 -12.99 -19.84 5.13
N ASN A 46 -13.61 -20.82 4.48
CA ASN A 46 -14.50 -20.59 3.35
C ASN A 46 -15.33 -19.36 3.68
N MET A 47 -15.33 -18.37 2.79
CA MET A 47 -16.23 -17.23 2.92
C MET A 47 -17.62 -17.83 3.19
N PRO A 48 -18.28 -17.51 4.32
CA PRO A 48 -19.50 -18.22 4.72
C PRO A 48 -20.49 -18.26 3.56
N GLU A 49 -21.13 -19.41 3.29
CA GLU A 49 -22.05 -19.59 2.15
C GLU A 49 -23.06 -18.44 1.99
N LYS A 50 -23.46 -17.85 3.12
CA LYS A 50 -24.25 -16.61 3.23
C LYS A 50 -23.78 -15.48 2.29
N TYR A 51 -22.47 -15.25 2.18
CA TYR A 51 -21.90 -14.19 1.35
C TYR A 51 -21.64 -14.63 -0.10
N GLN A 52 -21.65 -15.94 -0.37
CA GLN A 52 -21.63 -16.48 -1.75
C GLN A 52 -23.04 -16.47 -2.38
N LYS A 53 -24.10 -16.55 -1.56
CA LYS A 53 -25.50 -16.66 -2.00
C LYS A 53 -26.29 -15.34 -2.07
N MET A 54 -25.72 -14.18 -1.70
CA MET A 54 -26.40 -12.87 -1.79
C MET A 54 -26.34 -12.23 -3.20
N VAL A 55 -26.65 -13.00 -4.24
CA VAL A 55 -26.93 -12.47 -5.58
C VAL A 55 -28.26 -13.05 -6.03
N SER A 56 -29.36 -12.51 -5.48
CA SER A 56 -30.70 -12.74 -6.03
C SER A 56 -30.83 -11.91 -7.31
N ASN A 57 -30.65 -12.58 -8.45
CA ASN A 57 -30.72 -12.07 -9.81
C ASN A 57 -32.06 -11.41 -10.15
N THR A 58 -32.01 -10.15 -10.57
CA THR A 58 -33.10 -9.51 -11.35
C THR A 58 -32.62 -8.61 -12.50
N SER A 59 -31.31 -8.35 -12.66
CA SER A 59 -30.77 -7.54 -13.76
C SER A 59 -29.69 -8.30 -14.54
N ASN A 60 -29.78 -8.28 -15.87
CA ASN A 60 -28.78 -8.86 -16.77
C ASN A 60 -27.62 -7.89 -17.09
N ASP A 61 -27.61 -6.68 -16.51
CA ASP A 61 -26.55 -5.69 -16.77
C ASP A 61 -25.27 -6.04 -15.98
N PRO A 62 -24.14 -6.33 -16.64
CA PRO A 62 -22.86 -6.59 -15.99
C PRO A 62 -22.34 -5.44 -15.13
N TRP A 63 -22.83 -4.22 -15.33
CA TRP A 63 -22.42 -3.02 -14.57
C TRP A 63 -23.16 -2.84 -13.25
N GLU A 64 -24.31 -3.51 -13.09
CA GLU A 64 -25.06 -3.55 -11.82
C GLU A 64 -24.48 -4.55 -10.83
N HIS A 65 -23.60 -5.44 -11.31
CA HIS A 65 -22.99 -6.51 -10.54
C HIS A 65 -21.46 -6.37 -10.50
N CYS A 66 -20.82 -7.14 -9.63
CA CYS A 66 -19.37 -7.20 -9.54
C CYS A 66 -18.93 -8.65 -9.46
N GLU A 67 -18.49 -9.21 -10.59
CA GLU A 67 -17.77 -10.48 -10.58
C GLU A 67 -16.37 -10.23 -10.00
N LEU A 68 -16.11 -10.75 -8.80
CA LEU A 68 -14.81 -10.56 -8.16
C LEU A 68 -13.73 -11.44 -8.80
N PRO A 69 -12.49 -10.93 -8.94
CA PRO A 69 -11.40 -11.69 -9.53
C PRO A 69 -10.99 -12.87 -8.65
N LYS A 70 -10.70 -14.01 -9.28
CA LYS A 70 -9.99 -15.11 -8.62
C LYS A 70 -8.50 -14.96 -8.92
N TYR A 71 -7.75 -14.49 -7.94
CA TYR A 71 -6.30 -14.35 -8.08
C TYR A 71 -5.61 -15.67 -7.75
N ASP A 72 -4.90 -16.23 -8.73
CA ASP A 72 -3.82 -17.17 -8.44
C ASP A 72 -2.61 -16.38 -7.95
N VAL A 73 -2.25 -16.56 -6.67
CA VAL A 73 -1.08 -15.90 -6.10
C VAL A 73 0.23 -16.47 -6.65
N TRP A 74 0.19 -17.58 -7.38
CA TRP A 74 1.33 -18.24 -8.03
C TRP A 74 1.19 -18.34 -9.55
N ASP A 75 0.42 -17.44 -10.16
CA ASP A 75 0.25 -17.36 -11.62
C ASP A 75 1.59 -17.43 -12.36
N GLU A 76 1.68 -18.20 -13.45
CA GLU A 76 2.92 -18.43 -14.19
C GLU A 76 3.64 -17.14 -14.61
N GLN A 77 2.88 -16.05 -14.85
CA GLN A 77 3.43 -14.75 -15.22
C GLN A 77 4.22 -14.09 -14.08
N ILE A 78 3.95 -14.43 -12.81
CA ILE A 78 4.68 -13.85 -11.66
C ILE A 78 5.94 -14.63 -11.33
N ILE A 79 6.01 -15.92 -11.66
CA ILE A 79 7.10 -16.82 -11.26
C ILE A 79 8.49 -16.27 -11.62
N PRO A 80 8.74 -15.70 -12.82
CA PRO A 80 10.04 -15.13 -13.17
C PRO A 80 10.50 -13.96 -12.26
N TYR A 81 9.57 -13.33 -11.54
CA TYR A 81 9.84 -12.19 -10.66
C TYR A 81 9.95 -12.58 -9.18
N VAL A 82 9.64 -13.83 -8.82
CA VAL A 82 9.74 -14.31 -7.44
C VAL A 82 11.10 -14.96 -7.24
N ASN A 83 11.88 -14.43 -6.29
CA ASN A 83 13.11 -15.07 -5.83
C ASN A 83 12.98 -15.43 -4.35
N PRO A 84 12.54 -16.66 -4.04
CA PRO A 84 12.31 -17.07 -2.67
C PRO A 84 13.60 -17.36 -1.90
N ASP A 85 14.71 -17.63 -2.60
CA ASP A 85 16.03 -17.85 -2.00
C ASP A 85 16.80 -16.55 -1.75
N ARG A 86 16.21 -15.39 -2.08
CA ARG A 86 16.82 -14.08 -1.85
C ARG A 86 16.97 -13.83 -0.35
N ASN A 87 18.19 -14.01 0.14
CA ASN A 87 18.58 -13.63 1.48
C ASN A 87 19.45 -12.36 1.44
N PRO A 88 18.87 -11.16 1.62
CA PRO A 88 19.63 -9.91 1.63
C PRO A 88 20.60 -9.82 2.83
N LEU A 89 20.46 -10.71 3.82
CA LEU A 89 21.29 -10.75 5.03
C LEU A 89 22.37 -11.84 4.97
N LYS A 90 22.55 -12.52 3.83
CA LYS A 90 23.50 -13.63 3.70
C LYS A 90 24.95 -13.19 3.98
N ASP A 91 25.33 -12.05 3.43
CA ASP A 91 26.68 -11.50 3.52
C ASP A 91 26.81 -10.44 4.64
N CYS A 92 25.78 -10.30 5.49
CA CYS A 92 25.83 -9.41 6.63
C CYS A 92 26.62 -10.06 7.78
N ASP A 93 27.64 -9.36 8.27
CA ASP A 93 28.35 -9.75 9.49
C ASP A 93 27.42 -9.58 10.71
N ARG A 94 26.94 -10.71 11.24
CA ARG A 94 26.07 -10.74 12.43
C ARG A 94 26.84 -10.55 13.74
N THR A 95 28.17 -10.60 13.69
CA THR A 95 29.04 -10.40 14.86
C THR A 95 29.45 -8.93 15.03
N PHE A 96 29.22 -8.11 14.00
CA PHE A 96 29.51 -6.69 14.02
C PHE A 96 28.82 -6.00 15.20
N LYS A 97 29.62 -5.33 16.04
CA LYS A 97 29.15 -4.47 17.11
C LYS A 97 29.42 -3.02 16.72
N PRO A 98 28.42 -2.11 16.81
CA PRO A 98 28.64 -0.69 16.56
C PRO A 98 29.79 -0.13 17.42
N LEU A 99 30.64 0.71 16.83
CA LEU A 99 31.75 1.38 17.54
C LEU A 99 31.29 2.57 18.40
N THR A 100 30.05 3.01 18.19
CA THR A 100 29.39 4.07 18.94
C THR A 100 28.02 3.58 19.41
N GLU A 101 27.49 4.21 20.46
CA GLU A 101 26.21 3.87 21.07
C GLU A 101 25.41 5.15 21.34
N LEU A 102 24.08 5.04 21.28
CA LEU A 102 23.14 6.06 21.72
C LEU A 102 22.23 5.47 22.79
N LYS A 103 22.34 5.96 24.03
CA LYS A 103 21.50 5.55 25.17
C LYS A 103 21.06 6.76 25.96
N ASN A 104 19.78 6.80 26.33
CA ASN A 104 19.19 7.87 27.15
C ASN A 104 19.55 9.27 26.65
N SER A 105 19.44 9.49 25.33
CA SER A 105 19.78 10.76 24.70
C SER A 105 21.21 11.22 24.93
N SER A 106 22.15 10.29 25.09
CA SER A 106 23.58 10.55 25.14
C SER A 106 24.32 9.60 24.20
N TRP A 107 25.22 10.15 23.38
CA TRP A 107 26.05 9.35 22.48
C TRP A 107 27.43 9.08 23.11
N SER A 108 27.96 7.89 22.87
CA SER A 108 29.25 7.46 23.41
C SER A 108 30.05 6.61 22.43
N ILE A 109 31.36 6.56 22.62
CA ILE A 109 32.27 5.67 21.89
C ILE A 109 32.42 4.40 22.73
N VAL A 110 32.14 3.24 22.13
CA VAL A 110 32.22 1.93 22.80
C VAL A 110 33.36 1.06 22.25
N SER A 111 34.11 1.57 21.27
CA SER A 111 35.30 0.91 20.74
C SER A 111 36.46 0.92 21.75
N ASN A 112 37.20 -0.18 21.82
CA ASN A 112 38.44 -0.28 22.60
C ASN A 112 39.65 0.35 21.87
N ASN A 113 39.50 0.72 20.58
CA ASN A 113 40.58 1.34 19.82
C ASN A 113 40.76 2.81 20.22
N LYS A 114 41.86 3.11 20.90
CA LYS A 114 42.20 4.48 21.34
C LYS A 114 42.62 5.42 20.21
N ASN A 115 42.98 4.89 19.04
CA ASN A 115 43.38 5.70 17.88
C ASN A 115 42.17 6.18 17.04
N LEU A 116 40.96 5.81 17.47
CA LEU A 116 39.73 6.08 16.76
C LEU A 116 39.21 7.47 17.14
N GLU A 117 39.18 8.39 16.19
CA GLU A 117 38.57 9.71 16.37
C GLU A 117 37.12 9.66 15.89
N CYS A 118 36.16 9.72 16.81
CA CYS A 118 34.73 9.69 16.48
C CYS A 118 34.07 11.07 16.58
N ARG A 119 33.03 11.25 15.79
CA ARG A 119 32.18 12.44 15.75
C ARG A 119 30.73 12.04 15.52
N ALA A 120 29.81 12.81 16.05
CA ALA A 120 28.38 12.62 15.86
C ALA A 120 27.70 13.92 15.40
N ARG A 121 26.60 13.82 14.66
CA ARG A 121 25.77 14.98 14.29
C ARG A 121 24.29 14.60 14.18
N CYS A 122 23.45 15.59 14.40
CA CYS A 122 22.01 15.44 14.32
C CYS A 122 21.46 15.60 12.90
N HIS A 123 20.42 14.83 12.60
CA HIS A 123 19.59 14.99 11.41
C HIS A 123 18.17 15.34 11.83
N TRP A 124 17.67 16.49 11.37
CA TRP A 124 16.27 16.88 11.54
C TRP A 124 15.58 16.89 10.19
N ARG A 125 14.34 16.39 10.14
CA ARG A 125 13.52 16.48 8.92
C ARG A 125 13.32 17.94 8.53
N LYS A 126 13.63 18.31 7.28
CA LYS A 126 13.33 19.64 6.71
C LYS A 126 12.21 19.55 5.67
N THR A 127 12.32 18.58 4.76
CA THR A 127 11.32 18.29 3.73
C THR A 127 11.22 16.77 3.52
N ASP A 128 10.35 16.32 2.63
CA ASP A 128 10.27 14.92 2.22
C ASP A 128 11.54 14.42 1.50
N ARG A 129 12.41 15.32 1.03
CA ARG A 129 13.62 14.98 0.26
C ARG A 129 14.91 15.52 0.88
N SER A 130 14.85 16.14 2.06
CA SER A 130 16.04 16.71 2.69
C SER A 130 15.91 16.81 4.19
N ASN A 131 17.07 16.66 4.84
CA ASN A 131 17.25 16.88 6.26
C ASN A 131 18.01 18.19 6.47
N LYS A 132 17.73 18.89 7.57
CA LYS A 132 18.66 19.84 8.17
C LYS A 132 19.70 19.02 8.92
N ILE A 133 20.95 19.13 8.48
CA ILE A 133 22.08 18.39 9.07
C ILE A 133 22.82 19.36 10.00
N GLY A 134 23.06 18.94 11.23
CA GLY A 134 23.81 19.70 12.23
C GLY A 134 25.33 19.60 12.04
N ASP A 135 26.04 20.41 12.82
CA ASP A 135 27.50 20.37 12.86
C ASP A 135 28.02 19.11 13.59
N TRP A 136 29.26 18.73 13.29
CA TRP A 136 29.93 17.61 13.93
C TRP A 136 30.32 17.94 15.38
N ILE A 137 29.85 17.12 16.31
CA ILE A 137 30.20 17.11 17.72
C ILE A 137 31.24 16.02 17.93
N ARG A 138 32.43 16.38 18.41
CA ARG A 138 33.52 15.41 18.66
C ARG A 138 33.52 14.84 20.07
N THR A 139 32.87 15.54 21.00
CA THR A 139 32.83 15.15 22.41
C THR A 139 31.59 14.30 22.69
N PRO A 140 31.76 13.05 23.16
CA PRO A 140 30.66 12.23 23.66
C PRO A 140 29.82 12.95 24.71
N GLY A 141 28.51 12.75 24.70
CA GLY A 141 27.61 13.39 25.66
C GLY A 141 26.17 13.52 25.19
N PRO A 142 25.37 14.35 25.88
CA PRO A 142 23.96 14.54 25.60
C PRO A 142 23.70 15.03 24.17
N ILE A 143 22.64 14.53 23.55
CA ILE A 143 22.22 14.89 22.20
C ILE A 143 20.68 14.90 22.09
N ASP A 144 20.16 16.02 21.60
CA ASP A 144 18.72 16.29 21.50
C ASP A 144 18.23 16.18 20.05
N CYS A 145 18.28 14.97 19.50
CA CYS A 145 17.69 14.63 18.21
C CYS A 145 17.39 13.14 18.07
N GLU A 146 16.36 12.81 17.29
CA GLU A 146 15.91 11.42 17.08
C GLU A 146 16.84 10.61 16.19
N PHE A 147 17.58 11.26 15.28
CA PHE A 147 18.51 10.60 14.35
C PHE A 147 19.91 11.19 14.51
N VAL A 148 20.86 10.33 14.89
CA VAL A 148 22.24 10.70 15.17
C VAL A 148 23.14 9.93 14.22
N GLU A 149 23.79 10.63 13.30
CA GLU A 149 24.85 10.05 12.47
C GLU A 149 26.15 10.10 13.26
N ALA A 150 26.78 8.95 13.45
CA ALA A 150 28.10 8.81 14.02
C ALA A 150 29.08 8.34 12.95
N ALA A 151 30.25 8.96 12.89
CA ALA A 151 31.35 8.56 12.03
C ALA A 151 32.63 8.47 12.87
N CYS A 152 33.49 7.51 12.56
CA CYS A 152 34.79 7.39 13.19
C CYS A 152 35.89 7.25 12.14
N SER A 153 37.02 7.90 12.40
CA SER A 153 38.15 7.94 11.51
C SER A 153 39.43 7.41 12.15
N GLU A 154 40.26 6.76 11.35
CA GLU A 154 41.63 6.42 11.66
C GLU A 154 42.53 7.11 10.62
N ASN A 155 43.62 7.76 11.07
CA ASN A 155 44.53 8.49 10.17
C ASN A 155 43.82 9.49 9.22
N LYS A 156 42.77 10.18 9.73
CA LYS A 156 41.92 11.13 8.98
C LYS A 156 41.06 10.51 7.87
N GLN A 157 40.95 9.20 7.80
CA GLN A 157 40.05 8.49 6.89
C GLN A 157 38.88 7.89 7.65
N ASP A 158 37.64 8.17 7.23
CA ASP A 158 36.45 7.58 7.84
C ASP A 158 36.43 6.07 7.57
N VAL A 159 36.48 5.27 8.65
CA VAL A 159 36.48 3.79 8.61
C VAL A 159 35.18 3.19 9.15
N TYR A 160 34.32 4.02 9.74
CA TYR A 160 33.06 3.63 10.34
C TYR A 160 32.01 4.73 10.16
N GLY A 161 30.79 4.32 9.84
CA GLY A 161 29.61 5.17 9.80
C GLY A 161 28.41 4.40 10.34
N TYR A 162 27.61 5.04 11.18
CA TYR A 162 26.42 4.42 11.77
C TYR A 162 25.35 5.47 12.05
N LEU A 163 24.09 5.12 11.79
CA LEU A 163 22.96 5.97 12.05
C LEU A 163 22.20 5.41 13.26
N HIS A 164 22.35 6.06 14.41
CA HIS A 164 21.56 5.75 15.59
C HIS A 164 20.20 6.42 15.51
N SER A 165 19.23 5.82 16.18
CA SER A 165 17.91 6.41 16.35
C SER A 165 17.40 6.25 17.78
N GLN A 166 16.60 7.22 18.21
CA GLN A 166 15.91 7.22 19.50
C GLN A 166 14.55 7.89 19.35
N VAL A 167 13.62 7.59 20.27
CA VAL A 167 12.37 8.32 20.39
C VAL A 167 12.53 9.34 21.50
N ILE A 168 12.40 10.62 21.18
CA ILE A 168 12.44 11.69 22.18
C ILE A 168 11.01 11.94 22.65
N PRO A 169 10.69 11.73 23.94
CA PRO A 169 9.36 12.00 24.46
C PRO A 169 8.98 13.46 24.23
N LYS A 170 7.89 13.69 23.50
CA LYS A 170 7.32 15.03 23.38
C LYS A 170 6.55 15.38 24.65
N PRO A 171 6.49 16.67 25.04
CA PRO A 171 5.63 17.10 26.13
C PRO A 171 4.22 16.58 25.92
N ALA A 172 3.58 16.12 27.00
CA ALA A 172 2.19 15.66 26.93
C ALA A 172 1.33 16.79 26.36
N ILE A 173 0.69 16.53 25.22
CA ILE A 173 -0.32 17.43 24.67
C ILE A 173 -1.45 17.48 25.70
N LYS A 174 -1.91 18.69 26.08
CA LYS A 174 -3.10 18.84 26.93
C LYS A 174 -4.27 18.17 26.21
N LYS A 175 -4.63 16.98 26.67
CA LYS A 175 -5.77 16.24 26.13
C LYS A 175 -7.05 16.99 26.53
N PRO A 176 -8.05 17.12 25.63
CA PRO A 176 -9.36 17.58 26.04
C PRO A 176 -9.88 16.69 27.18
N THR A 177 -10.48 17.30 28.20
CA THR A 177 -11.03 16.58 29.34
C THR A 177 -12.34 15.93 28.91
N ILE A 178 -12.25 14.69 28.43
CA ILE A 178 -13.40 13.90 28.01
C ILE A 178 -13.86 13.04 29.19
N GLU A 179 -15.14 13.11 29.52
CA GLU A 179 -15.74 12.27 30.56
C GLU A 179 -15.79 10.82 30.06
N THR A 180 -14.81 10.02 30.48
CA THR A 180 -14.68 8.61 30.09
C THR A 180 -15.17 7.65 31.18
N SER A 181 -15.78 8.16 32.25
CA SER A 181 -16.30 7.35 33.34
C SER A 181 -17.39 6.39 32.86
N GLY A 182 -17.13 5.09 33.01
CA GLY A 182 -18.02 4.02 32.56
C GLY A 182 -17.91 3.67 31.07
N LEU A 183 -16.85 4.13 30.38
CA LEU A 183 -16.52 3.70 29.01
C LEU A 183 -15.36 2.69 29.05
N MET A 184 -15.44 1.66 28.20
CA MET A 184 -14.32 0.74 27.98
C MET A 184 -13.31 1.41 27.05
N GLN A 185 -12.04 1.42 27.45
CA GLN A 185 -10.97 2.08 26.69
C GLN A 185 -10.14 1.03 25.95
N PHE A 186 -9.76 1.33 24.70
CA PHE A 186 -8.97 0.47 23.85
C PHE A 186 -7.78 1.23 23.29
N ASP A 187 -6.61 0.60 23.30
CA ASP A 187 -5.46 1.07 22.53
C ASP A 187 -5.55 0.56 21.10
N VAL A 188 -5.47 1.47 20.13
CA VAL A 188 -5.55 1.12 18.70
C VAL A 188 -4.17 1.29 18.06
N PHE A 189 -3.63 0.19 17.54
CA PHE A 189 -2.39 0.20 16.76
C PHE A 189 -2.72 0.04 15.28
N VAL A 190 -2.15 0.90 14.44
CA VAL A 190 -2.28 0.78 12.99
C VAL A 190 -0.91 0.60 12.36
N ILE A 191 -0.73 -0.52 11.67
CA ILE A 191 0.51 -0.88 10.98
C ILE A 191 0.27 -0.79 9.48
N LEU A 192 0.94 0.16 8.83
CA LEU A 192 0.88 0.33 7.37
C LEU A 192 2.14 -0.27 6.73
N LEU A 193 1.95 -1.25 5.84
CA LEU A 193 3.00 -1.79 4.99
C LEU A 193 2.85 -1.18 3.60
N ASP A 194 3.68 -0.18 3.29
CA ASP A 194 3.62 0.51 2.00
C ASP A 194 4.09 -0.40 0.85
N SER A 195 3.48 -0.22 -0.32
CA SER A 195 3.82 -0.89 -1.57
C SER A 195 3.64 -2.41 -1.55
N LEU A 196 2.69 -2.90 -0.75
CA LEU A 196 2.34 -4.31 -0.63
C LEU A 196 0.91 -4.58 -1.12
N SER A 197 0.76 -5.38 -2.18
CA SER A 197 -0.56 -5.87 -2.58
C SER A 197 -0.97 -7.10 -1.76
N TYR A 198 -2.27 -7.42 -1.73
CA TYR A 198 -2.76 -8.62 -1.05
C TYR A 198 -2.08 -9.91 -1.54
N SER A 199 -1.91 -10.08 -2.85
CA SER A 199 -1.27 -11.27 -3.43
C SER A 199 0.22 -11.35 -3.08
N GLN A 200 0.91 -10.21 -3.03
CA GLN A 200 2.30 -10.16 -2.58
C GLN A 200 2.41 -10.45 -1.08
N GLY A 201 1.52 -9.91 -0.24
CA GLY A 201 1.46 -10.22 1.19
C GLY A 201 1.21 -11.71 1.46
N LYS A 202 0.31 -12.35 0.70
CA LYS A 202 0.08 -13.80 0.77
C LYS A 202 1.33 -14.63 0.48
N ARG A 203 2.16 -14.20 -0.49
CA ARG A 203 3.43 -14.87 -0.82
C ARG A 203 4.55 -14.59 0.18
N SER A 204 4.70 -13.32 0.57
CA SER A 204 5.89 -12.85 1.32
C SER A 204 5.70 -12.84 2.83
N LEU A 205 4.47 -12.78 3.34
CA LEU A 205 4.15 -12.73 4.77
C LEU A 205 3.18 -13.84 5.22
N PRO A 206 3.31 -15.11 4.75
CA PRO A 206 2.33 -16.16 5.05
C PRO A 206 2.25 -16.48 6.54
N ARG A 207 3.40 -16.48 7.24
CA ARG A 207 3.45 -16.72 8.69
C ARG A 207 2.74 -15.63 9.48
N THR A 208 2.99 -14.37 9.12
CA THR A 208 2.34 -13.21 9.72
C THR A 208 0.83 -13.30 9.56
N LEU A 209 0.34 -13.48 8.32
CA LEU A 209 -1.09 -13.57 8.05
C LEU A 209 -1.75 -14.73 8.80
N SER A 210 -1.11 -15.91 8.79
CA SER A 210 -1.58 -17.08 9.54
C SER A 210 -1.66 -16.82 11.04
N TYR A 211 -0.66 -16.14 11.61
CA TYR A 211 -0.65 -15.81 13.02
C TYR A 211 -1.79 -14.84 13.39
N PHE A 212 -1.99 -13.79 12.59
CA PHE A 212 -3.12 -12.87 12.78
C PHE A 212 -4.46 -13.60 12.75
N THR A 213 -4.71 -14.43 11.74
CA THR A 213 -6.02 -15.08 11.57
C THR A 213 -6.27 -16.19 12.58
N ASN A 214 -5.24 -16.95 12.97
CA ASN A 214 -5.41 -18.18 13.75
C ASN A 214 -5.16 -17.99 15.25
N HIS A 215 -4.46 -16.92 15.65
CA HIS A 215 -4.08 -16.68 17.05
C HIS A 215 -4.51 -15.33 17.61
N MET A 216 -4.97 -14.40 16.78
CA MET A 216 -5.40 -13.06 17.23
C MET A 216 -6.79 -12.67 16.73
N ASP A 217 -7.60 -13.67 16.33
CA ASP A 217 -8.95 -13.47 15.77
C ASP A 217 -8.99 -12.43 14.64
N GLY A 218 -7.88 -12.32 13.90
CA GLY A 218 -7.69 -11.32 12.87
C GLY A 218 -8.59 -11.57 11.67
N VAL A 219 -9.29 -10.53 11.24
CA VAL A 219 -10.15 -10.56 10.05
C VAL A 219 -9.39 -9.99 8.85
N ILE A 220 -9.28 -10.78 7.78
CA ILE A 220 -8.77 -10.32 6.50
C ILE A 220 -9.93 -9.75 5.69
N PHE A 221 -9.77 -8.52 5.20
CA PHE A 221 -10.68 -7.92 4.23
C PHE A 221 -10.12 -8.15 2.81
N PRO A 222 -10.58 -9.18 2.07
CA PRO A 222 -10.18 -9.36 0.68
C PRO A 222 -10.86 -8.30 -0.19
N TYR A 223 -10.36 -8.11 -1.42
CA TYR A 223 -11.03 -7.29 -2.45
C TYR A 223 -11.19 -5.80 -2.10
N VAL A 224 -10.26 -5.25 -1.31
CA VAL A 224 -10.17 -3.81 -1.08
C VAL A 224 -9.53 -3.13 -2.30
N ASN A 225 -10.26 -2.17 -2.87
CA ASN A 225 -9.80 -1.41 -4.04
C ASN A 225 -8.81 -0.31 -3.62
N LYS A 226 -7.78 -0.10 -4.43
CA LYS A 226 -7.12 1.21 -4.49
C LYS A 226 -8.10 2.21 -5.14
N ILE A 227 -7.99 3.48 -4.82
CA ILE A 227 -8.78 4.54 -5.48
C ILE A 227 -7.92 5.59 -6.18
N GLY A 228 -6.60 5.39 -6.18
CA GLY A 228 -5.63 6.25 -6.84
C GLY A 228 -4.28 5.56 -7.02
N GLU A 229 -3.39 6.19 -7.76
CA GLU A 229 -2.02 5.71 -7.94
C GLU A 229 -1.09 6.28 -6.85
N ASN A 230 -0.17 5.46 -6.33
CA ASN A 230 0.72 5.77 -5.20
C ASN A 230 0.03 5.84 -3.83
N SER A 231 0.81 6.08 -2.78
CA SER A 231 0.37 5.98 -1.39
C SER A 231 -0.59 7.11 -0.97
N ARG A 232 -0.42 8.33 -1.50
CA ARG A 232 -1.21 9.52 -1.10
C ARG A 232 -2.72 9.41 -1.40
N PRO A 233 -3.16 9.15 -2.64
CA PRO A 233 -4.60 9.09 -2.93
C PRO A 233 -5.30 7.87 -2.32
N ASN A 234 -4.56 6.89 -1.79
CA ASN A 234 -5.12 5.78 -1.03
C ASN A 234 -5.14 6.04 0.48
N GLY A 235 -4.10 6.71 1.02
CA GLY A 235 -4.02 7.07 2.43
C GLY A 235 -5.03 8.14 2.84
N VAL A 236 -5.23 9.18 2.03
CA VAL A 236 -6.15 10.27 2.40
C VAL A 236 -7.60 9.79 2.61
N PRO A 237 -8.18 8.93 1.75
CA PRO A 237 -9.48 8.34 2.00
C PRO A 237 -9.54 7.51 3.28
N ILE A 238 -8.48 6.72 3.57
CA ILE A 238 -8.42 5.89 4.78
C ILE A 238 -8.40 6.77 6.04
N TRP A 239 -7.61 7.84 6.05
CA TRP A 239 -7.38 8.64 7.25
C TRP A 239 -8.37 9.80 7.41
N PHE A 240 -8.88 10.37 6.33
CA PHE A 240 -9.71 11.57 6.35
C PHE A 240 -11.11 11.35 5.74
N GLY A 241 -11.37 10.24 5.06
CA GLY A 241 -12.65 10.02 4.38
C GLY A 241 -12.86 10.92 3.15
N LYS A 242 -11.77 11.49 2.61
CA LYS A 242 -11.76 12.44 1.48
C LYS A 242 -11.09 11.84 0.25
N SER A 243 -11.61 12.12 -0.95
CA SER A 243 -10.99 11.71 -2.21
C SER A 243 -10.00 12.76 -2.73
N LEU A 244 -8.84 12.32 -3.21
CA LEU A 244 -7.89 13.15 -3.97
C LEU A 244 -8.08 13.03 -5.48
N GLU A 245 -8.69 11.93 -5.93
CA GLU A 245 -8.94 11.65 -7.34
C GLU A 245 -10.35 12.10 -7.74
N LYS A 246 -10.48 12.56 -8.99
CA LYS A 246 -11.79 12.72 -9.64
C LYS A 246 -12.33 11.33 -10.00
N VAL A 247 -13.65 11.16 -9.94
CA VAL A 247 -14.31 9.94 -10.39
C VAL A 247 -15.07 10.25 -11.66
N ASP A 248 -14.57 9.75 -12.78
CA ASP A 248 -15.24 9.87 -14.07
C ASP A 248 -16.41 8.87 -14.16
N LYS A 249 -17.62 9.40 -14.03
CA LYS A 249 -18.89 8.67 -14.14
C LYS A 249 -19.58 8.91 -15.49
N SER A 250 -18.93 9.59 -16.43
CA SER A 250 -19.48 9.86 -17.77
C SER A 250 -19.77 8.58 -18.56
N LEU A 251 -19.09 7.47 -18.21
CA LEU A 251 -19.44 6.16 -18.72
C LEU A 251 -20.92 5.87 -18.47
N PHE A 252 -21.44 6.14 -17.27
CA PHE A 252 -22.80 5.85 -16.82
C PHE A 252 -23.80 6.98 -17.05
N GLY A 253 -23.47 7.95 -17.92
CA GLY A 253 -24.33 9.12 -18.16
C GLY A 253 -24.40 10.10 -16.97
N GLU A 254 -23.55 9.91 -15.96
CA GLU A 254 -23.50 10.71 -14.75
C GLU A 254 -22.41 11.79 -14.83
N LYS A 255 -22.55 12.83 -14.00
CA LYS A 255 -21.56 13.91 -13.91
C LYS A 255 -20.27 13.42 -13.27
N VAL A 256 -19.14 13.95 -13.75
CA VAL A 256 -17.84 13.73 -13.12
C VAL A 256 -17.89 14.22 -11.68
N VAL A 257 -17.48 13.36 -10.75
CA VAL A 257 -17.39 13.71 -9.32
C VAL A 257 -16.01 14.34 -9.09
N PRO A 258 -15.93 15.60 -8.64
CA PRO A 258 -14.65 16.24 -8.36
C PRO A 258 -13.97 15.61 -7.13
N PRO A 259 -12.64 15.74 -7.00
CA PRO A 259 -11.95 15.37 -5.78
C PRO A 259 -12.42 16.26 -4.62
N ASP A 260 -12.53 15.70 -3.42
CA ASP A 260 -12.88 16.48 -2.22
C ASP A 260 -11.77 17.48 -1.89
N TRP A 261 -10.51 17.06 -2.09
CA TRP A 261 -9.35 17.92 -1.93
C TRP A 261 -8.54 17.99 -3.22
N SER A 262 -8.32 19.21 -3.70
CA SER A 262 -7.37 19.44 -4.80
C SER A 262 -5.94 19.13 -4.37
N TYR A 263 -5.07 18.80 -5.33
CA TYR A 263 -3.64 18.64 -5.09
C TYR A 263 -3.03 19.85 -4.37
N LYS A 264 -3.41 21.07 -4.77
CA LYS A 264 -2.96 22.31 -4.13
C LYS A 264 -3.41 22.37 -2.67
N TYR A 265 -4.68 22.09 -2.39
CA TYR A 265 -5.21 22.12 -1.03
C TYR A 265 -4.51 21.10 -0.13
N PHE A 266 -4.35 19.87 -0.61
CA PHE A 266 -3.67 18.81 0.11
C PHE A 266 -2.20 19.15 0.39
N CYS A 267 -1.45 19.61 -0.62
CA CYS A 267 -0.01 19.83 -0.49
C CYS A 267 0.40 21.17 0.14
N LYS A 268 -0.47 22.18 0.17
CA LYS A 268 -0.11 23.56 0.59
C LYS A 268 -0.82 24.05 1.84
N THR A 269 -1.72 23.25 2.41
CA THR A 269 -2.48 23.63 3.60
C THR A 269 -2.23 22.62 4.70
N PHE A 270 -1.93 23.10 5.90
CA PHE A 270 -1.88 22.29 7.11
C PHE A 270 -3.21 21.57 7.34
N LYS A 271 -3.17 20.37 7.92
CA LYS A 271 -4.34 19.48 8.08
C LYS A 271 -4.78 19.33 9.53
N ASP A 272 -4.19 20.13 10.42
CA ASP A 272 -4.43 20.15 11.85
C ASP A 272 -5.89 20.47 12.20
N ASN A 273 -6.59 21.21 11.32
CA ASN A 273 -8.00 21.55 11.47
C ASN A 273 -8.95 20.62 10.69
N GLU A 274 -8.43 19.61 10.00
CA GLU A 274 -9.26 18.64 9.27
C GLU A 274 -9.60 17.47 10.17
N THR A 275 -10.85 17.01 10.08
CA THR A 275 -11.28 15.82 10.79
C THR A 275 -10.57 14.59 10.22
N SER A 276 -9.90 13.84 11.11
CA SER A 276 -9.18 12.61 10.78
C SER A 276 -9.60 11.47 11.70
N LEU A 277 -9.35 10.24 11.24
CA LEU A 277 -9.56 9.04 12.04
C LEU A 277 -8.86 9.14 13.39
N PHE A 278 -7.66 9.71 13.42
CA PHE A 278 -6.87 9.85 14.65
C PHE A 278 -7.40 10.93 15.59
N SER A 279 -7.81 12.10 15.08
CA SER A 279 -8.41 13.14 15.92
C SER A 279 -9.72 12.67 16.52
N GLU A 280 -10.53 11.92 15.77
CA GLU A 280 -11.78 11.36 16.30
C GLU A 280 -11.56 10.20 17.27
N PHE A 281 -10.57 9.33 17.03
CA PHE A 281 -10.14 8.35 18.05
C PHE A 281 -9.63 9.04 19.31
N HIS A 282 -8.97 10.19 19.18
CA HIS A 282 -8.52 10.97 20.32
C HIS A 282 -9.69 11.61 21.09
N ASP A 283 -10.60 12.26 20.38
CA ASP A 283 -11.66 13.10 20.96
C ASP A 283 -12.88 12.29 21.43
N TYR A 284 -13.20 11.20 20.74
CA TYR A 284 -14.43 10.42 20.95
C TYR A 284 -14.20 8.91 20.95
N GLY A 285 -12.96 8.45 20.79
CA GLY A 285 -12.57 7.04 20.81
C GLY A 285 -13.05 6.20 19.63
N TYR A 286 -13.87 6.71 18.72
CA TYR A 286 -14.69 5.83 17.90
C TYR A 286 -15.35 6.55 16.71
N ARG A 287 -14.60 6.80 15.63
CA ARG A 287 -15.05 7.59 14.46
C ARG A 287 -16.54 7.44 14.07
N TYR A 288 -17.08 6.22 14.03
CA TYR A 288 -18.52 5.99 13.87
C TYR A 288 -18.99 4.78 14.65
N GLN A 289 -18.59 4.62 15.90
CA GLN A 289 -18.95 3.44 16.68
C GLN A 289 -19.18 3.84 18.13
N SER A 290 -20.06 3.17 18.87
CA SER A 290 -20.27 3.59 20.25
C SER A 290 -19.11 3.18 21.14
N ALA A 291 -18.61 4.15 21.93
CA ALA A 291 -17.63 3.92 22.97
C ALA A 291 -18.06 2.96 24.08
N ARG A 292 -19.37 2.70 24.14
CA ARG A 292 -19.97 1.96 25.23
C ARG A 292 -20.05 0.46 25.00
N SER A 293 -19.86 -0.05 23.76
CA SER A 293 -19.90 -1.51 23.52
C SER A 293 -19.58 -2.01 22.10
N PHE A 294 -19.25 -1.17 21.11
CA PHE A 294 -19.15 -1.60 19.70
C PHE A 294 -20.41 -2.31 19.12
N THR A 295 -21.59 -2.13 19.71
CA THR A 295 -22.82 -2.85 19.32
C THR A 295 -23.49 -2.32 18.06
N GLU A 296 -23.18 -1.08 17.65
CA GLU A 296 -23.72 -0.46 16.44
C GLU A 296 -23.07 -1.06 15.19
N THR A 297 -23.65 -2.14 14.69
CA THR A 297 -23.12 -2.82 13.50
C THR A 297 -23.90 -2.47 12.23
N GLU A 298 -24.98 -1.70 12.29
CA GLU A 298 -25.76 -1.36 11.10
C GLU A 298 -25.05 -0.33 10.21
N PRO A 299 -25.24 -0.38 8.87
CA PRO A 299 -24.67 0.61 7.96
C PRO A 299 -25.14 2.02 8.32
N SER A 300 -24.21 2.98 8.37
CA SER A 300 -24.52 4.39 8.62
C SER A 300 -23.79 5.26 7.59
N PRO A 301 -24.49 6.18 6.90
CA PRO A 301 -23.83 7.19 6.09
C PRO A 301 -23.15 8.21 7.00
N ILE A 302 -22.08 8.79 6.50
CA ILE A 302 -21.27 9.75 7.22
C ILE A 302 -21.36 11.09 6.48
N PRO A 303 -21.85 12.17 7.13
CA PRO A 303 -21.97 13.46 6.48
C PRO A 303 -20.64 13.97 5.92
N GLY A 304 -20.60 14.23 4.61
CA GLY A 304 -19.43 14.79 3.95
C GLY A 304 -18.26 13.81 3.72
N GLU A 305 -18.46 12.52 3.92
CA GLU A 305 -17.48 11.47 3.58
C GLU A 305 -18.01 10.54 2.50
N LYS A 306 -17.06 9.89 1.80
CA LYS A 306 -17.35 8.87 0.78
C LYS A 306 -16.88 7.52 1.30
N GLY A 307 -17.81 6.55 1.38
CA GLY A 307 -17.49 5.18 1.74
C GLY A 307 -18.30 4.65 2.91
N HIS A 308 -17.99 3.41 3.30
CA HIS A 308 -18.64 2.71 4.40
C HIS A 308 -17.60 2.25 5.40
N SER A 309 -17.94 2.29 6.69
CA SER A 309 -17.07 1.84 7.77
C SER A 309 -16.71 0.35 7.66
N TYR A 310 -15.45 0.00 7.94
CA TYR A 310 -14.97 -1.39 7.99
C TYR A 310 -15.50 -2.17 9.19
N ILE A 311 -15.95 -1.47 10.24
CA ILE A 311 -16.43 -2.06 11.50
C ILE A 311 -17.96 -2.13 11.58
N ARG A 312 -18.66 -1.73 10.51
CA ARG A 312 -20.11 -1.88 10.35
C ARG A 312 -20.41 -2.88 9.24
N LYS A 313 -21.63 -3.42 9.25
CA LYS A 313 -22.18 -4.21 8.16
C LYS A 313 -22.12 -3.39 6.88
N GLN A 314 -21.90 -4.09 5.78
CA GLN A 314 -21.98 -3.50 4.46
C GLN A 314 -23.44 -3.18 4.14
N PRO A 315 -23.70 -2.09 3.38
CA PRO A 315 -25.05 -1.76 2.95
C PRO A 315 -25.62 -2.88 2.06
N ALA A 316 -26.95 -2.98 2.00
CA ALA A 316 -27.63 -3.93 1.12
C ALA A 316 -27.47 -3.59 -0.37
N THR A 317 -27.08 -2.36 -0.70
CA THR A 317 -26.84 -1.92 -2.08
C THR A 317 -25.66 -2.67 -2.70
N PRO A 318 -25.84 -3.30 -3.89
CA PRO A 318 -24.76 -3.97 -4.60
C PRO A 318 -23.59 -3.04 -4.88
N ARG A 319 -22.38 -3.48 -4.51
CA ARG A 319 -21.14 -2.73 -4.71
C ARG A 319 -20.52 -3.08 -6.06
N SER A 320 -20.84 -2.30 -7.09
CA SER A 320 -20.30 -2.43 -8.45
C SER A 320 -19.46 -1.21 -8.87
N CYS A 321 -18.83 -1.25 -10.05
CA CYS A 321 -18.13 -0.08 -10.60
C CYS A 321 -19.08 1.10 -10.86
N LYS A 322 -20.37 0.81 -11.11
CA LYS A 322 -21.42 1.82 -11.26
C LYS A 322 -21.75 2.48 -9.93
N ASN A 323 -21.98 1.69 -8.89
CA ASN A 323 -22.51 2.19 -7.61
C ASN A 323 -21.43 2.71 -6.64
N MET A 324 -20.17 2.31 -6.81
CA MET A 324 -19.10 2.76 -5.94
C MET A 324 -18.38 4.01 -6.48
N PRO A 325 -17.92 4.94 -5.61
CA PRO A 325 -17.13 6.10 -6.01
C PRO A 325 -15.65 5.72 -6.26
N VAL A 326 -15.41 4.72 -7.10
CA VAL A 326 -14.08 4.21 -7.47
C VAL A 326 -13.83 4.53 -8.94
N PRO A 327 -12.68 5.12 -9.31
CA PRO A 327 -12.31 5.30 -10.71
C PRO A 327 -12.32 3.96 -11.46
N LEU A 328 -12.78 3.97 -12.72
CA LEU A 328 -13.01 2.75 -13.50
C LEU A 328 -11.74 1.90 -13.66
N GLU A 329 -10.60 2.56 -13.81
CA GLU A 329 -9.25 1.98 -13.89
C GLU A 329 -8.85 1.19 -12.64
N TYR A 330 -9.43 1.50 -11.49
CA TYR A 330 -9.15 0.83 -10.22
C TYR A 330 -10.29 -0.06 -9.73
N CYS A 331 -11.37 -0.16 -10.49
CA CYS A 331 -12.43 -1.08 -10.17
C CYS A 331 -11.98 -2.54 -10.40
N ILE A 332 -12.07 -3.38 -9.37
CA ILE A 332 -11.68 -4.80 -9.46
C ILE A 332 -12.71 -5.70 -10.13
N CYS A 333 -13.94 -5.23 -10.39
CA CYS A 333 -14.96 -6.08 -11.00
C CYS A 333 -14.48 -6.58 -12.37
N GLN A 334 -14.68 -7.87 -12.61
CA GLN A 334 -14.29 -8.53 -13.83
C GLN A 334 -15.38 -8.36 -14.89
N PHE A 335 -14.93 -8.14 -16.11
CA PHE A 335 -15.78 -8.02 -17.29
C PHE A 335 -15.23 -8.92 -18.37
N LYS A 336 -16.11 -9.58 -19.12
CA LYS A 336 -15.70 -10.37 -20.29
C LYS A 336 -15.14 -9.43 -21.36
N LYS A 337 -13.97 -9.78 -21.87
CA LYS A 337 -13.23 -8.99 -22.84
C LYS A 337 -12.66 -9.87 -23.94
N THR A 338 -12.85 -9.44 -25.18
CA THR A 338 -12.26 -10.06 -26.35
C THR A 338 -10.97 -9.34 -26.74
N LYS A 339 -9.87 -10.10 -26.89
CA LYS A 339 -8.59 -9.57 -27.39
C LYS A 339 -8.69 -9.30 -28.88
N LEU A 340 -8.37 -8.08 -29.31
CA LEU A 340 -8.39 -7.68 -30.71
C LEU A 340 -6.97 -7.52 -31.27
N PRO A 341 -6.78 -7.64 -32.60
CA PRO A 341 -5.48 -7.38 -33.23
C PRO A 341 -5.05 -5.92 -33.06
N ALA A 342 -3.80 -5.73 -32.62
CA ALA A 342 -3.28 -4.41 -32.27
C ALA A 342 -2.95 -3.50 -33.47
N LYS A 343 -3.01 -4.02 -34.70
CA LYS A 343 -2.70 -3.28 -35.94
C LYS A 343 -3.94 -2.79 -36.71
N THR A 344 -5.13 -2.90 -36.12
CA THR A 344 -6.40 -2.46 -36.76
C THR A 344 -6.50 -0.93 -36.82
N LYS A 345 -7.36 -0.41 -37.72
CA LYS A 345 -7.64 1.04 -37.83
C LYS A 345 -8.10 1.62 -36.49
N ILE A 346 -9.00 0.91 -35.80
CA ILE A 346 -9.50 1.32 -34.48
C ILE A 346 -8.40 1.32 -33.43
N ALA A 347 -7.51 0.30 -33.41
CA ALA A 347 -6.38 0.27 -32.48
C ALA A 347 -5.43 1.47 -32.64
N LYS A 348 -5.21 1.91 -33.90
CA LYS A 348 -4.42 3.10 -34.22
C LYS A 348 -5.10 4.39 -33.76
N LEU A 349 -6.41 4.53 -34.01
CA LEU A 349 -7.16 5.72 -33.59
C LEU A 349 -7.23 5.84 -32.06
N ILE A 350 -7.53 4.75 -31.36
CA ILE A 350 -7.54 4.69 -29.90
C ILE A 350 -6.15 5.00 -29.33
N GLY A 351 -5.09 4.43 -29.89
CA GLY A 351 -3.72 4.69 -29.44
C GLY A 351 -3.31 6.15 -29.59
N LYS A 352 -3.74 6.82 -30.68
CA LYS A 352 -3.54 8.27 -30.87
C LYS A 352 -4.35 9.11 -29.88
N ALA A 353 -5.60 8.73 -29.61
CA ALA A 353 -6.43 9.40 -28.60
C ALA A 353 -5.79 9.31 -27.20
N LEU A 354 -5.20 8.15 -26.87
CA LEU A 354 -4.45 7.97 -25.62
C LEU A 354 -3.23 8.91 -25.54
N ALA A 355 -2.45 9.02 -26.61
CA ALA A 355 -1.32 9.95 -26.67
C ALA A 355 -1.79 11.42 -26.52
N SER A 356 -2.94 11.77 -27.10
CA SER A 356 -3.54 13.10 -26.93
C SER A 356 -3.91 13.37 -25.48
N ALA A 357 -4.57 12.42 -24.80
CA ALA A 357 -4.93 12.55 -23.39
C ALA A 357 -3.69 12.71 -22.47
N VAL A 358 -2.59 12.01 -22.76
CA VAL A 358 -1.31 12.19 -22.06
C VAL A 358 -0.76 13.61 -22.26
N ASN A 359 -0.80 14.15 -23.48
CA ASN A 359 -0.36 15.52 -23.74
C ASN A 359 -1.24 16.55 -23.03
N THR A 360 -2.56 16.33 -22.95
CA THR A 360 -3.45 17.19 -22.15
C THR A 360 -3.04 17.23 -20.68
N GLN A 361 -2.62 16.10 -20.08
CA GLN A 361 -2.09 16.10 -18.71
C GLN A 361 -0.78 16.92 -18.58
N ILE A 362 0.09 16.88 -19.59
CA ILE A 362 1.32 17.70 -19.62
C ILE A 362 0.98 19.20 -19.74
N GLU A 363 -0.03 19.53 -20.55
CA GLU A 363 -0.53 20.90 -20.76
C GLU A 363 -1.19 21.47 -19.50
N GLU A 364 -2.13 20.73 -18.90
CA GLU A 364 -2.80 21.10 -17.63
C GLU A 364 -1.80 21.29 -16.49
N GLY A 365 -0.72 20.51 -16.48
CA GLY A 365 0.38 20.63 -15.53
C GLY A 365 1.36 21.78 -15.80
N ASN A 366 1.20 22.53 -16.90
CA ASN A 366 2.15 23.54 -17.39
C ASN A 366 3.58 23.01 -17.61
N PHE A 367 3.71 21.78 -18.12
CA PHE A 367 5.00 21.12 -18.36
C PHE A 367 5.39 20.99 -19.84
N THR A 368 4.67 21.64 -20.76
CA THR A 368 4.92 21.59 -22.23
C THR A 368 6.33 22.05 -22.63
N GLY A 369 6.90 22.99 -21.87
CA GLY A 369 8.27 23.48 -22.07
C GLY A 369 9.35 22.52 -21.56
N SER A 370 9.03 21.64 -20.60
CA SER A 370 10.00 20.72 -19.98
C SER A 370 9.92 19.30 -20.54
N CYS A 371 8.71 18.86 -20.88
CA CYS A 371 8.44 17.52 -21.39
C CYS A 371 8.36 17.52 -22.92
N ILE A 372 8.78 16.44 -23.56
CA ILE A 372 8.50 16.22 -24.98
C ILE A 372 7.01 15.96 -25.18
N LYS A 373 6.53 16.26 -26.40
CA LYS A 373 5.19 15.85 -26.83
C LYS A 373 5.17 14.33 -27.04
N MET A 374 4.20 13.66 -26.46
CA MET A 374 4.01 12.22 -26.64
C MET A 374 3.31 11.94 -27.97
N GLU A 375 3.95 11.14 -28.81
CA GLU A 375 3.39 10.67 -30.07
C GLU A 375 3.20 9.16 -30.03
N TRP A 376 2.04 8.69 -30.46
CA TRP A 376 1.77 7.26 -30.61
C TRP A 376 2.69 6.61 -31.65
N GLU A 377 3.31 5.48 -31.31
CA GLU A 377 4.09 4.64 -32.22
C GLU A 377 3.28 3.39 -32.63
N LYS A 378 2.85 2.61 -31.63
CA LYS A 378 2.11 1.37 -31.85
C LYS A 378 1.23 1.01 -30.67
N THR A 379 0.17 0.27 -30.94
CA THR A 379 -0.66 -0.34 -29.89
C THR A 379 -0.07 -1.70 -29.53
N LEU A 380 0.09 -1.98 -28.24
CA LEU A 380 0.64 -3.23 -27.71
C LEU A 380 -0.47 -4.24 -27.40
N SER A 381 -1.56 -3.76 -26.82
CA SER A 381 -2.72 -4.57 -26.45
C SER A 381 -4.01 -3.79 -26.64
N LEU A 382 -5.04 -4.45 -27.16
CA LEU A 382 -6.39 -3.92 -27.26
C LEU A 382 -7.38 -5.00 -26.81
N LEU A 383 -8.12 -4.71 -25.75
CA LEU A 383 -9.16 -5.56 -25.21
C LEU A 383 -10.49 -4.83 -25.36
N MET A 384 -11.44 -5.42 -26.08
CA MET A 384 -12.80 -4.90 -26.22
C MET A 384 -13.69 -5.53 -25.17
N TYR A 385 -14.51 -4.74 -24.50
CA TYR A 385 -15.53 -5.29 -23.59
C TYR A 385 -16.65 -5.91 -24.43
N ASP A 386 -17.06 -7.13 -24.06
CA ASP A 386 -18.06 -7.87 -24.84
C ASP A 386 -19.45 -7.23 -24.73
N HIS A 387 -19.72 -6.58 -23.59
CA HIS A 387 -20.96 -5.85 -23.35
C HIS A 387 -20.81 -4.39 -23.79
N LYS A 388 -21.75 -3.92 -24.62
CA LYS A 388 -21.86 -2.50 -25.00
C LYS A 388 -22.55 -1.71 -23.90
N PHE A 389 -22.15 -0.47 -23.69
CA PHE A 389 -22.81 0.41 -22.73
C PHE A 389 -23.59 1.49 -23.48
N GLU A 390 -24.92 1.44 -23.48
CA GLU A 390 -25.78 2.43 -24.17
C GLU A 390 -25.36 2.68 -25.64
N GLY A 391 -25.03 1.60 -26.37
CA GLY A 391 -24.54 1.66 -27.75
C GLY A 391 -23.05 1.99 -27.89
N ALA A 392 -22.38 2.43 -26.83
CA ALA A 392 -20.94 2.64 -26.80
C ALA A 392 -20.17 1.32 -26.69
N THR A 393 -19.05 1.24 -27.42
CA THR A 393 -18.11 0.13 -27.29
C THR A 393 -16.94 0.57 -26.41
N LEU A 394 -16.61 -0.22 -25.40
CA LEU A 394 -15.52 0.08 -24.48
C LEU A 394 -14.27 -0.74 -24.79
N TYR A 395 -13.12 -0.13 -24.56
CA TYR A 395 -11.82 -0.75 -24.76
C TYR A 395 -10.91 -0.49 -23.58
N THR A 396 -10.07 -1.48 -23.25
CA THR A 396 -8.83 -1.25 -22.51
C THR A 396 -7.67 -1.34 -23.49
N VAL A 397 -6.86 -0.28 -23.57
CA VAL A 397 -5.73 -0.19 -24.50
C VAL A 397 -4.42 -0.06 -23.73
N THR A 398 -3.36 -0.68 -24.25
CA THR A 398 -1.98 -0.36 -23.90
C THR A 398 -1.27 0.06 -25.17
N ALA A 399 -0.70 1.27 -25.20
CA ALA A 399 0.01 1.81 -26.36
C ALA A 399 1.41 2.31 -25.99
N GLU A 400 2.34 2.16 -26.92
CA GLU A 400 3.72 2.64 -26.83
C GLU A 400 3.86 3.95 -27.59
N MET A 401 4.54 4.91 -26.96
CA MET A 401 4.90 6.19 -27.55
C MET A 401 6.23 6.09 -28.29
N LYS A 402 6.46 6.99 -29.23
CA LYS A 402 7.70 7.10 -30.00
C LYS A 402 8.93 7.35 -29.11
N GLU A 403 10.08 7.03 -29.70
CA GLU A 403 11.38 7.50 -29.26
C GLU A 403 11.39 9.03 -29.09
N PRO A 404 12.11 9.58 -28.10
CA PRO A 404 13.02 8.88 -27.18
C PRO A 404 12.34 8.26 -25.93
N SER A 405 11.03 8.44 -25.74
CA SER A 405 10.39 8.04 -24.48
C SER A 405 10.18 6.54 -24.33
N ARG A 406 9.81 5.86 -25.43
CA ARG A 406 9.26 4.50 -25.44
C ARG A 406 8.24 4.26 -24.31
N ALA A 407 7.47 5.30 -24.00
CA ALA A 407 6.54 5.29 -22.89
C ALA A 407 5.37 4.36 -23.19
N GLN A 408 5.06 3.46 -22.27
CA GLN A 408 3.89 2.60 -22.42
C GLN A 408 2.80 3.12 -21.49
N PHE A 409 1.65 3.44 -22.08
CA PHE A 409 0.49 3.96 -21.37
C PHE A 409 -0.69 3.01 -21.51
N LYS A 410 -1.45 2.87 -20.44
CA LYS A 410 -2.66 2.07 -20.37
C LYS A 410 -3.85 2.97 -20.04
N GLY A 411 -4.98 2.77 -20.71
CA GLY A 411 -6.19 3.53 -20.44
C GLY A 411 -7.46 2.78 -20.84
N ASN A 412 -8.59 3.28 -20.35
CA ASN A 412 -9.92 2.84 -20.78
C ASN A 412 -10.48 3.86 -21.78
N VAL A 413 -11.19 3.40 -22.81
CA VAL A 413 -11.66 4.24 -23.91
C VAL A 413 -13.08 3.87 -24.27
N LYS A 414 -13.93 4.88 -24.42
CA LYS A 414 -15.31 4.79 -24.92
C LYS A 414 -15.34 5.21 -26.38
N VAL A 415 -15.99 4.41 -27.22
CA VAL A 415 -16.18 4.70 -28.64
C VAL A 415 -17.67 4.72 -28.96
N VAL A 416 -18.16 5.83 -29.50
CA VAL A 416 -19.55 6.02 -29.95
C VAL A 416 -19.52 6.53 -31.39
N GLY A 417 -19.88 5.68 -32.35
CA GLY A 417 -19.67 6.00 -33.77
C GLY A 417 -18.20 6.25 -34.07
N ASP A 418 -17.87 7.47 -34.51
CA ASP A 418 -16.49 7.92 -34.76
C ASP A 418 -15.87 8.70 -33.58
N GLU A 419 -16.66 8.99 -32.53
CA GLU A 419 -16.18 9.70 -31.35
C GLU A 419 -15.40 8.74 -30.43
N ILE A 420 -14.18 9.14 -30.05
CA ILE A 420 -13.29 8.38 -29.18
C ILE A 420 -12.97 9.22 -27.94
N THR A 421 -13.40 8.75 -26.79
CA THR A 421 -13.21 9.42 -25.50
C THR A 421 -12.36 8.56 -24.58
N VAL A 422 -11.23 9.08 -24.10
CA VAL A 422 -10.44 8.41 -23.05
C VAL A 422 -11.15 8.62 -21.71
N LEU A 423 -11.43 7.54 -21.00
CA LEU A 423 -12.12 7.52 -19.72
C LEU A 423 -11.11 7.47 -18.57
N GLY A 424 -11.38 8.24 -17.51
CA GLY A 424 -10.55 8.24 -16.30
C GLY A 424 -9.10 8.66 -16.54
N MET A 425 -8.19 8.16 -15.72
CA MET A 425 -6.75 8.44 -15.84
C MET A 425 -6.03 7.46 -16.78
N VAL A 426 -4.94 7.95 -17.37
CA VAL A 426 -4.02 7.15 -18.17
C VAL A 426 -2.86 6.70 -17.29
N GLU A 427 -2.69 5.40 -17.10
CA GLU A 427 -1.62 4.85 -16.24
C GLU A 427 -0.34 4.62 -17.06
N ARG A 428 0.82 4.94 -16.47
CA ARG A 428 2.13 4.58 -17.03
C ARG A 428 2.43 3.11 -16.70
N SER A 429 2.49 2.25 -17.72
CA SER A 429 2.64 0.81 -17.52
C SER A 429 4.09 0.30 -17.50
N ASN A 430 5.08 1.13 -17.86
CA ASN A 430 6.50 0.77 -17.79
C ASN A 430 7.32 1.76 -16.94
N LYS A 431 8.45 1.29 -16.41
CA LYS A 431 9.36 2.10 -15.59
C LYS A 431 9.91 3.28 -16.40
N TYR A 432 9.86 4.48 -15.83
CA TYR A 432 10.39 5.71 -16.44
C TYR A 432 11.65 6.23 -15.73
N GLY A 433 11.89 5.86 -14.48
CA GLY A 433 13.15 6.15 -13.77
C GLY A 433 13.47 7.66 -13.71
N LYS A 434 14.66 8.04 -14.17
CA LYS A 434 15.16 9.42 -14.16
C LYS A 434 14.63 10.29 -15.31
N THR A 435 13.90 9.70 -16.25
CA THR A 435 13.50 10.42 -17.48
C THR A 435 12.52 11.57 -17.26
N ALA A 436 11.90 11.66 -16.09
CA ALA A 436 10.93 12.70 -15.71
C ALA A 436 11.45 13.64 -14.59
N GLU A 437 12.78 13.76 -14.40
CA GLU A 437 13.37 14.54 -13.30
C GLU A 437 13.07 16.05 -13.33
N CYS A 438 12.89 16.63 -14.51
CA CYS A 438 12.46 18.03 -14.70
C CYS A 438 11.08 18.33 -14.09
N VAL A 439 10.26 17.31 -13.81
CA VAL A 439 8.94 17.48 -13.18
C VAL A 439 9.02 17.19 -11.69
N ARG A 440 8.72 18.22 -10.88
CA ARG A 440 8.63 18.10 -9.41
C ARG A 440 7.29 17.54 -8.91
N SER A 441 6.25 17.62 -9.72
CA SER A 441 4.92 17.12 -9.37
C SER A 441 4.84 15.60 -9.54
N GLU A 442 4.78 14.85 -8.44
CA GLU A 442 4.66 13.38 -8.47
C GLU A 442 3.50 12.88 -9.35
N TYR A 443 2.35 13.58 -9.33
CA TYR A 443 1.20 13.25 -10.19
C TYR A 443 1.51 13.34 -11.69
N HIS A 444 2.37 14.27 -12.11
CA HIS A 444 2.64 14.55 -13.52
C HIS A 444 3.89 13.82 -14.06
N ARG A 445 4.77 13.35 -13.17
CA ARG A 445 6.00 12.62 -13.54
C ARG A 445 5.75 11.43 -14.48
N PRO A 446 4.72 10.58 -14.29
CA PRO A 446 4.50 9.41 -15.15
C PRO A 446 4.26 9.75 -16.63
N TYR A 447 3.69 10.93 -16.90
CA TYR A 447 3.37 11.42 -18.24
C TYR A 447 4.57 12.04 -18.95
N CYS A 448 5.59 12.46 -18.23
CA CYS A 448 6.69 13.26 -18.78
C CYS A 448 7.85 12.41 -19.26
N TYR A 449 8.49 12.88 -20.32
CA TYR A 449 9.89 12.59 -20.62
C TYR A 449 10.58 13.93 -20.88
N CYS A 450 11.60 14.26 -20.08
CA CYS A 450 12.28 15.55 -20.14
C CYS A 450 12.98 15.75 -21.47
N ARG A 451 12.83 16.94 -22.06
CA ARG A 451 13.51 17.35 -23.29
C ARG A 451 15.03 17.29 -23.10
N ASP A 452 15.49 17.94 -22.05
CA ASP A 452 16.88 17.91 -21.64
C ASP A 452 17.02 16.81 -20.60
N GLN A 453 17.38 15.61 -21.07
CA GLN A 453 17.86 14.58 -20.15
C GLN A 453 19.17 15.12 -19.55
N GLN A 454 19.17 15.40 -18.25
CA GLN A 454 20.39 15.63 -17.51
C GLN A 454 21.19 14.33 -17.64
N ILE A 455 22.11 14.28 -18.62
CA ILE A 455 23.06 13.20 -18.76
C ILE A 455 23.92 13.31 -17.51
N GLY A 456 23.56 12.53 -16.49
CA GLY A 456 24.32 12.50 -15.25
C GLY A 456 25.74 12.08 -15.58
N SER A 457 26.67 13.03 -15.40
CA SER A 457 28.09 12.78 -15.17
C SER A 457 28.29 11.96 -13.91
#